data_AF-A0A735JXD0-F1
#
_entry.id   AF-A0A735JXD0-F1
#
_cell.length_a   1.000
_cell.length_b   1.000
_cell.length_c   1.000
_cell.angle_alpha   90.00
_cell.angle_beta   90.00
_cell.angle_gamma   90.00
#
_symmetry.space_group_name_H-M   'P 1'
#
loop_
_entity.id
_entity.type
_entity.pdbx_description
1 polymer ?
#
loop_
_entity_poly.entity_id
_entity_poly.type
_entity_poly.pdbx_seq_one_letter_code
_entity_poly.pdbx_strand_id
1 'polypeptide(L)'
;MPQKAYLHVDFVQPEELVFNRARMRRAFVKIGQVHMRDARRLVMKRGRSKSGENPSYRTGQLARSIGYYVPRASKKRPGLMVKIAPNQKNGEGNRHINGAFYPAFLFYGVRRGAKRKKGHHRGASGGSGWRVEPRNNYMTEVLDKRRSWTRYVLSRELRKSLRPQRRKKK
;
A
#
# COMPACT_ATOMS: atom_id res chain seq x y z
N MET A 1 14.70 25.21 31.47
CA MET A 1 13.92 24.18 30.73
C MET A 1 12.60 24.80 30.30
N PRO A 2 12.23 24.84 29.01
CA PRO A 2 10.97 25.45 28.60
C PRO A 2 9.78 24.59 29.07
N GLN A 3 8.87 25.24 29.80
CA GLN A 3 7.66 24.63 30.37
C GLN A 3 6.71 24.25 29.21
N LYS A 4 6.55 22.96 28.95
CA LYS A 4 5.56 22.46 27.99
C LYS A 4 4.18 22.77 28.56
N ALA A 5 3.48 23.74 27.98
CA ALA A 5 2.08 23.97 28.29
C ALA A 5 1.26 22.78 27.77
N TYR A 6 0.74 21.98 28.70
CA TYR A 6 -0.18 20.88 28.38
C TYR A 6 -1.61 21.43 28.43
N LEU A 7 -2.19 21.68 27.26
CA LEU A 7 -3.61 21.99 27.14
C LEU A 7 -4.37 20.65 27.15
N HIS A 8 -4.97 20.31 28.29
CA HIS A 8 -5.96 19.24 28.37
C HIS A 8 -7.31 19.83 27.93
N VAL A 9 -7.78 19.43 26.75
CA VAL A 9 -9.13 19.77 26.29
C VAL A 9 -9.99 18.54 26.53
N ASP A 10 -10.86 18.61 27.53
CA ASP A 10 -11.82 17.56 27.83
C ASP A 10 -12.88 17.55 26.73
N PHE A 11 -12.71 16.65 25.76
CA PHE A 11 -13.68 16.45 24.69
C PHE A 11 -14.72 15.43 25.14
N VAL A 12 -15.85 15.92 25.63
CA VAL A 12 -17.04 15.10 25.85
C VAL A 12 -17.59 14.72 24.46
N GLN A 13 -17.37 13.49 24.04
CA GLN A 13 -17.91 12.99 22.78
C GLN A 13 -19.45 12.94 22.87
N PRO A 14 -20.19 13.75 22.09
CA PRO A 14 -21.65 13.69 22.13
C PRO A 14 -22.11 12.30 21.67
N GLU A 15 -23.11 11.73 22.35
CA GLU A 15 -23.74 10.45 22.00
C GLU A 15 -24.26 10.42 20.55
N GLU A 16 -24.52 11.59 19.99
CA GLU A 16 -25.08 11.80 18.65
C GLU A 16 -24.03 11.82 17.51
N LEU A 17 -22.76 11.41 17.67
CA LEU A 17 -21.81 11.39 16.54
C LEU A 17 -21.90 10.10 15.70
N VAL A 18 -22.47 10.20 14.49
CA VAL A 18 -22.57 9.09 13.53
C VAL A 18 -21.39 9.08 12.57
N PHE A 19 -20.62 7.99 12.57
CA PHE A 19 -19.48 7.81 11.67
C PHE A 19 -19.90 7.25 10.30
N ASN A 20 -19.77 8.08 9.26
CA ASN A 20 -20.04 7.68 7.88
C ASN A 20 -18.90 6.84 7.29
N ARG A 21 -18.97 5.53 7.51
CA ARG A 21 -18.02 4.53 6.98
C ARG A 21 -17.94 4.52 5.46
N ALA A 22 -19.06 4.72 4.76
CA ALA A 22 -19.10 4.72 3.30
C ALA A 22 -18.25 5.85 2.71
N ARG A 23 -18.29 7.03 3.36
CA ARG A 23 -17.44 8.17 2.99
C ARG A 23 -15.97 7.85 3.17
N MET A 24 -15.58 7.30 4.31
CA MET A 24 -14.19 6.91 4.56
C MET A 24 -13.73 5.83 3.58
N ARG A 25 -14.58 4.84 3.27
CA ARG A 25 -14.27 3.82 2.26
C ARG A 25 -13.96 4.44 0.90
N ARG A 26 -14.72 5.45 0.45
CA ARG A 26 -14.44 6.16 -0.82
C ARG A 26 -13.07 6.85 -0.79
N ALA A 27 -12.67 7.42 0.36
CA ALA A 27 -11.34 8.00 0.52
C ALA A 27 -10.24 6.94 0.36
N PHE A 28 -10.40 5.77 0.98
CA PHE A 28 -9.50 4.64 0.80
C PHE A 28 -9.43 4.16 -0.64
N VAL A 29 -10.56 4.04 -1.35
CA VAL A 29 -10.57 3.69 -2.79
C VAL A 29 -9.77 4.70 -3.60
N LYS A 30 -9.96 6.00 -3.37
CA LYS A 30 -9.21 7.06 -4.05
C LYS A 30 -7.70 6.97 -3.78
N ILE A 31 -7.31 6.71 -2.53
CA ILE A 31 -5.90 6.50 -2.16
C ILE A 31 -5.35 5.28 -2.90
N GLY A 32 -6.07 4.16 -2.90
CA GLY A 32 -5.69 2.94 -3.63
C GLY A 32 -5.48 3.18 -5.13
N GLN A 33 -6.39 3.91 -5.78
CA GLN A 33 -6.27 4.27 -7.20
C GLN A 33 -5.02 5.11 -7.49
N VAL A 34 -4.77 6.15 -6.68
CA VAL A 34 -3.61 7.04 -6.87
C VAL A 34 -2.30 6.30 -6.64
N HIS A 35 -2.20 5.55 -5.54
CA HIS A 35 -1.00 4.77 -5.23
C HIS A 35 -0.75 3.68 -6.27
N MET A 36 -1.80 2.97 -6.73
CA MET A 36 -1.69 1.99 -7.82
C MET A 36 -1.15 2.64 -9.09
N ARG A 37 -1.70 3.79 -9.50
CA ARG A 37 -1.25 4.52 -10.70
C ARG A 37 0.21 4.93 -10.61
N ASP A 38 0.61 5.49 -9.48
CA ASP A 38 1.97 5.98 -9.29
C ASP A 38 2.97 4.82 -9.20
N ALA A 39 2.60 3.71 -8.56
CA ALA A 39 3.39 2.48 -8.53
C ALA A 39 3.60 1.91 -9.94
N ARG A 40 2.55 1.90 -10.77
CA ARG A 40 2.65 1.50 -12.18
C ARG A 40 3.62 2.38 -12.94
N ARG A 41 3.60 3.69 -12.72
CA ARG A 41 4.49 4.64 -13.40
C ARG A 41 5.96 4.36 -13.08
N LEU A 42 6.29 4.02 -11.83
CA LEU A 42 7.67 3.71 -11.43
C LEU A 42 8.24 2.47 -12.14
N VAL A 43 7.41 1.47 -12.44
CA VAL A 43 7.83 0.24 -13.13
C VAL A 43 7.66 0.30 -14.66
N MET A 44 7.26 1.47 -15.20
CA MET A 44 7.11 1.71 -16.63
C MET A 44 8.31 2.47 -17.26
N LYS A 45 9.35 2.78 -16.47
CA LYS A 45 10.59 3.39 -16.97
C LYS A 45 11.30 2.42 -17.93
N ARG A 46 11.55 2.84 -19.18
CA ARG A 46 12.31 2.05 -20.17
C ARG A 46 13.81 2.10 -19.84
N GLY A 47 14.53 1.01 -20.10
CA GLY A 47 15.97 0.90 -19.91
C GLY A 47 16.41 -0.37 -19.18
N ARG A 48 17.70 -0.47 -18.87
CA ARG A 48 18.25 -1.55 -18.04
C ARG A 48 17.88 -1.34 -16.57
N SER A 49 17.40 -2.39 -15.91
CA SER A 49 17.19 -2.39 -14.46
C SER A 49 18.54 -2.38 -13.75
N LYS A 50 18.86 -1.29 -13.03
CA LYS A 50 20.08 -1.17 -12.23
C LYS A 50 19.86 -1.60 -10.78
N SER A 51 20.93 -1.95 -10.08
CA SER A 51 20.89 -2.26 -8.64
C SER A 51 20.33 -1.07 -7.87
N GLY A 52 19.45 -1.32 -6.90
CA GLY A 52 18.85 -0.25 -6.09
C GLY A 52 17.88 0.69 -6.83
N GLU A 53 17.71 0.57 -8.15
CA GLU A 53 16.64 1.26 -8.88
C GLU A 53 15.35 0.44 -8.89
N ASN A 54 14.23 1.09 -9.23
CA ASN A 54 13.00 0.39 -9.51
C ASN A 54 13.16 -0.55 -10.73
N PRO A 55 12.43 -1.67 -10.76
CA PRO A 55 12.39 -2.54 -11.93
C PRO A 55 12.02 -1.77 -13.20
N SER A 56 12.79 -1.97 -14.27
CA SER A 56 12.52 -1.33 -15.55
C SER A 56 11.44 -2.07 -16.34
N TYR A 57 10.90 -1.37 -17.32
CA TYR A 57 9.87 -1.88 -18.20
C TYR A 57 10.42 -2.92 -19.19
N ARG A 58 9.81 -4.11 -19.21
CA ARG A 58 9.97 -5.13 -20.27
C ARG A 58 8.68 -5.32 -21.07
N THR A 59 7.72 -6.05 -20.49
CA THR A 59 6.45 -6.44 -21.16
C THR A 59 5.24 -5.68 -20.60
N GLY A 60 5.43 -4.89 -19.54
CA GLY A 60 4.33 -4.26 -18.80
C GLY A 60 3.47 -5.22 -17.98
N GLN A 61 3.79 -6.52 -17.94
CA GLN A 61 3.07 -7.49 -17.09
C GLN A 61 3.14 -7.08 -15.61
N LEU A 62 4.31 -6.63 -15.15
CA LEU A 62 4.50 -6.14 -13.78
C LEU A 62 3.54 -4.98 -13.46
N ALA A 63 3.54 -3.93 -14.29
CA ALA A 63 2.66 -2.78 -14.11
C ALA A 63 1.18 -3.21 -14.08
N ARG A 64 0.77 -4.05 -15.02
CA ARG A 64 -0.62 -4.54 -15.12
C ARG A 64 -1.03 -5.43 -13.95
N SER A 65 -0.08 -6.11 -13.31
CA SER A 65 -0.35 -6.96 -12.14
C SER A 65 -0.60 -6.21 -10.85
N ILE A 66 -0.19 -4.94 -10.77
CA ILE A 66 -0.40 -4.11 -9.59
C ILE A 66 -1.88 -3.73 -9.50
N GLY A 67 -2.54 -4.12 -8.42
CA GLY A 67 -3.93 -3.75 -8.13
C GLY A 67 -4.08 -3.29 -6.69
N TYR A 68 -5.18 -2.59 -6.42
CA TYR A 68 -5.55 -2.20 -5.05
C TYR A 68 -6.79 -2.96 -4.60
N TYR A 69 -6.91 -3.23 -3.31
CA TYR A 69 -8.10 -3.84 -2.71
C TYR A 69 -8.46 -3.11 -1.43
N VAL A 70 -9.73 -2.71 -1.32
CA VAL A 70 -10.29 -2.11 -0.11
C VAL A 70 -11.26 -3.11 0.52
N PRO A 71 -10.88 -3.81 1.60
CA PRO A 71 -11.76 -4.77 2.27
C PRO A 71 -13.06 -4.11 2.73
N ARG A 72 -14.19 -4.80 2.57
CA ARG A 72 -15.45 -4.37 3.18
C ARG A 72 -15.38 -4.55 4.70
N ALA A 73 -16.14 -3.73 5.43
CA ALA A 73 -16.29 -3.89 6.87
C ALA A 73 -17.00 -5.22 7.15
N SER A 74 -16.51 -5.97 8.15
CA SER A 74 -17.12 -7.22 8.62
C SER A 74 -16.89 -7.35 10.12
N LYS A 75 -17.50 -8.36 10.77
CA LYS A 75 -17.29 -8.65 12.20
C LYS A 75 -15.79 -8.74 12.59
N LYS A 76 -14.94 -9.19 11.65
CA LYS A 76 -13.49 -9.41 11.87
C LYS A 76 -12.60 -8.32 11.25
N ARG A 77 -13.16 -7.36 10.50
CA ARG A 77 -12.36 -6.36 9.76
C ARG A 77 -13.00 -4.97 9.81
N PRO A 78 -12.26 -3.92 10.21
CA PRO A 78 -12.80 -2.57 10.29
C PRO A 78 -13.13 -1.97 8.90
N GLY A 79 -12.56 -2.49 7.81
CA GLY A 79 -12.83 -2.01 6.44
C GLY A 79 -12.19 -0.66 6.10
N LEU A 80 -11.30 -0.16 6.94
CA LEU A 80 -10.59 1.12 6.82
C LEU A 80 -9.11 0.90 6.45
N MET A 81 -8.88 0.12 5.40
CA MET A 81 -7.52 -0.12 4.90
C MET A 81 -7.51 -0.30 3.39
N VAL A 82 -6.36 -0.07 2.78
CA VAL A 82 -6.07 -0.34 1.38
C VAL A 82 -4.89 -1.29 1.30
N LYS A 83 -5.04 -2.34 0.51
CA LYS A 83 -3.95 -3.25 0.16
C LYS A 83 -3.55 -2.99 -1.28
N ILE A 84 -2.26 -2.83 -1.55
CA ILE A 84 -1.74 -2.64 -2.91
C ILE A 84 -0.62 -3.63 -3.08
N ALA A 85 -0.75 -4.49 -4.08
CA ALA A 85 0.22 -5.52 -4.36
C ALA A 85 0.16 -5.95 -5.83
N PRO A 86 1.27 -6.47 -6.38
CA PRO A 86 1.22 -7.25 -7.61
C PRO A 86 0.44 -8.54 -7.33
N ASN A 87 -0.40 -8.98 -8.27
CA ASN A 87 -1.29 -10.13 -8.11
C ASN A 87 -2.18 -10.04 -6.84
N GLN A 88 -2.56 -8.83 -6.43
CA GLN A 88 -3.45 -8.63 -5.28
C GLN A 88 -4.74 -9.46 -5.42
N LYS A 89 -4.98 -10.40 -4.49
CA LYS A 89 -6.24 -11.16 -4.45
C LYS A 89 -7.41 -10.20 -4.28
N ASN A 90 -8.43 -10.34 -5.15
CA ASN A 90 -9.59 -9.45 -5.25
C ASN A 90 -9.22 -7.98 -5.54
N GLY A 91 -8.03 -7.74 -6.10
CA GLY A 91 -7.57 -6.41 -6.45
C GLY A 91 -8.35 -5.84 -7.63
N GLU A 92 -8.76 -4.59 -7.54
CA GLU A 92 -9.30 -3.85 -8.66
C GLU A 92 -8.17 -3.44 -9.60
N GLY A 93 -8.44 -3.58 -10.89
CA GLY A 93 -7.55 -3.15 -11.98
C GLY A 93 -6.34 -4.02 -12.24
N ASN A 94 -6.08 -5.11 -11.47
CA ASN A 94 -4.95 -5.99 -11.76
C ASN A 94 -5.26 -7.06 -12.80
N ARG A 95 -4.20 -7.46 -13.51
CA ARG A 95 -4.17 -8.65 -14.38
C ARG A 95 -3.13 -9.60 -13.82
N HIS A 96 -3.57 -10.75 -13.35
CA HIS A 96 -2.70 -11.66 -12.62
C HIS A 96 -1.64 -12.24 -13.56
N ILE A 97 -0.40 -12.27 -13.10
CA ILE A 97 0.69 -12.98 -13.75
C ILE A 97 0.60 -14.44 -13.31
N ASN A 98 0.38 -15.34 -14.25
CA ASN A 98 0.44 -16.78 -14.04
C ASN A 98 1.90 -17.26 -14.06
N GLY A 99 2.27 -18.19 -13.17
CA GLY A 99 3.62 -18.74 -13.09
C GLY A 99 4.54 -18.07 -12.06
N ALA A 100 5.85 -18.24 -12.21
CA ALA A 100 6.85 -17.77 -11.24
C ALA A 100 6.78 -16.24 -11.05
N PHE A 101 6.45 -15.82 -9.82
CA PHE A 101 6.18 -14.44 -9.46
C PHE A 101 7.47 -13.60 -9.43
N TYR A 102 7.78 -12.98 -10.56
CA TYR A 102 8.95 -12.13 -10.83
C TYR A 102 9.26 -11.01 -9.80
N PRO A 103 8.29 -10.34 -9.14
CA PRO A 103 8.57 -9.20 -8.26
C PRO A 103 9.37 -9.53 -6.98
N ALA A 104 9.16 -10.71 -6.37
CA ALA A 104 9.87 -11.07 -5.13
C ALA A 104 11.37 -11.26 -5.38
N PHE A 105 11.73 -11.86 -6.51
CA PHE A 105 13.12 -12.03 -6.93
C PHE A 105 13.82 -10.71 -7.23
N LEU A 106 13.06 -9.69 -7.67
CA LEU A 106 13.60 -8.36 -7.90
C LEU A 106 13.91 -7.66 -6.58
N PHE A 107 12.98 -7.65 -5.62
CA PHE A 107 13.21 -6.93 -4.36
C PHE A 107 14.34 -7.55 -3.52
N TYR A 108 14.36 -8.88 -3.37
CA TYR A 108 15.38 -9.56 -2.55
C TYR A 108 16.66 -9.90 -3.32
N GLY A 109 16.64 -9.82 -4.64
CA GLY A 109 17.71 -10.34 -5.49
C GLY A 109 17.74 -11.88 -5.51
N VAL A 110 18.67 -12.41 -6.30
CA VAL A 110 18.94 -13.85 -6.44
C VAL A 110 20.44 -14.08 -6.44
N ARG A 111 20.94 -14.97 -5.60
CA ARG A 111 22.36 -15.38 -5.58
C ARG A 111 22.65 -16.56 -6.51
N ARG A 112 23.86 -16.66 -7.03
CA ARG A 112 24.28 -17.83 -7.84
C ARG A 112 24.47 -19.04 -6.93
N GLY A 113 24.05 -20.23 -7.36
CA GLY A 113 24.14 -21.45 -6.55
C GLY A 113 23.19 -21.51 -5.35
N ALA A 114 22.25 -20.57 -5.24
CA ALA A 114 21.22 -20.55 -4.21
C ALA A 114 20.35 -21.83 -4.25
N LYS A 115 20.45 -22.69 -3.23
CA LYS A 115 19.56 -23.85 -3.05
C LYS A 115 18.49 -23.56 -1.99
N ARG A 116 17.26 -24.01 -2.25
CA ARG A 116 16.15 -23.94 -1.29
C ARG A 116 16.44 -24.87 -0.12
N LYS A 117 16.58 -24.33 1.09
CA LYS A 117 16.68 -25.14 2.31
C LYS A 117 15.29 -25.60 2.76
N LYS A 118 15.24 -26.72 3.50
CA LYS A 118 13.99 -27.32 4.04
C LYS A 118 13.25 -26.35 4.98
N GLY A 119 13.99 -25.50 5.69
CA GLY A 119 13.46 -24.34 6.40
C GLY A 119 13.18 -23.18 5.45
N HIS A 120 11.97 -22.64 5.49
CA HIS A 120 11.51 -21.52 4.65
C HIS A 120 12.14 -20.15 5.03
N HIS A 121 13.38 -20.14 5.53
CA HIS A 121 14.07 -18.92 5.93
C HIS A 121 14.43 -18.09 4.69
N ARG A 122 13.79 -16.92 4.57
CA ARG A 122 14.04 -15.95 3.50
C ARG A 122 15.48 -15.42 3.63
N GLY A 123 16.24 -15.43 2.53
CA GLY A 123 17.49 -14.66 2.40
C GLY A 123 18.80 -15.41 2.63
N ALA A 124 18.82 -16.56 3.31
CA ALA A 124 20.06 -17.32 3.55
C ALA A 124 20.28 -18.43 2.51
N SER A 125 20.01 -18.14 1.24
CA SER A 125 20.45 -19.04 0.17
C SER A 125 21.97 -18.92 0.09
N GLY A 126 22.69 -19.89 0.64
CA GLY A 126 24.15 -19.93 0.80
C GLY A 126 24.96 -19.98 -0.51
N GLY A 127 24.51 -19.23 -1.52
CA GLY A 127 25.19 -19.05 -2.79
C GLY A 127 26.16 -17.85 -2.78
N SER A 128 27.07 -17.84 -3.75
CA SER A 128 28.12 -16.83 -3.92
C SER A 128 27.77 -15.81 -5.00
N GLY A 129 27.93 -14.52 -4.71
CA GLY A 129 27.70 -13.43 -5.67
C GLY A 129 26.25 -13.29 -6.14
N TRP A 130 25.96 -12.17 -6.84
CA TRP A 130 24.62 -11.89 -7.37
C TRP A 130 24.43 -12.49 -8.76
N ARG A 131 23.31 -13.20 -8.95
CA ARG A 131 22.75 -13.52 -10.28
C ARG A 131 21.82 -12.40 -10.74
N VAL A 132 21.00 -11.90 -9.82
CA VAL A 132 20.16 -10.72 -9.98
C VAL A 132 20.33 -9.88 -8.73
N GLU A 133 20.80 -8.66 -8.89
CA GLU A 133 20.95 -7.75 -7.76
C GLU A 133 19.57 -7.24 -7.28
N PRO A 134 19.41 -6.99 -5.97
CA PRO A 134 18.21 -6.41 -5.41
C PRO A 134 17.80 -5.08 -6.09
N ARG A 135 16.49 -4.89 -6.22
CA ARG A 135 15.84 -3.70 -6.78
C ARG A 135 15.11 -2.95 -5.67
N ASN A 136 14.86 -1.66 -5.90
CA ASN A 136 14.03 -0.89 -4.98
C ASN A 136 12.59 -1.40 -4.94
N ASN A 137 11.94 -1.18 -3.81
CA ASN A 137 10.51 -1.43 -3.66
C ASN A 137 9.72 -0.19 -4.06
N TYR A 138 9.22 -0.21 -5.30
CA TYR A 138 8.38 0.85 -5.85
C TYR A 138 7.10 1.10 -5.04
N MET A 139 6.59 0.14 -4.26
CA MET A 139 5.41 0.37 -3.40
C MET A 139 5.76 1.21 -2.18
N THR A 140 6.90 0.95 -1.53
CA THR A 140 7.35 1.76 -0.39
C THR A 140 7.73 3.16 -0.85
N GLU A 141 8.39 3.28 -2.01
CA GLU A 141 8.71 4.58 -2.60
C GLU A 141 7.45 5.43 -2.86
N VAL A 142 6.36 4.83 -3.35
CA VAL A 142 5.08 5.54 -3.51
C VAL A 142 4.47 5.93 -2.17
N LEU A 143 4.50 5.04 -1.18
CA LEU A 143 4.00 5.33 0.17
C LEU A 143 4.72 6.55 0.76
N ASP A 144 6.04 6.60 0.62
CA ASP A 144 6.86 7.70 1.13
C ASP A 144 6.58 9.00 0.37
N LYS A 145 6.60 8.97 -0.97
CA LYS A 145 6.31 10.14 -1.81
C LYS A 145 4.90 10.71 -1.58
N ARG A 146 3.92 9.85 -1.27
CA ARG A 146 2.52 10.25 -1.05
C ARG A 146 2.15 10.35 0.41
N ARG A 147 3.10 10.27 1.34
CA ARG A 147 2.82 10.25 2.79
C ARG A 147 1.99 11.46 3.23
N SER A 148 2.45 12.66 2.90
CA SER A 148 1.78 13.92 3.27
C SER A 148 0.38 14.03 2.65
N TRP A 149 0.27 13.73 1.35
CA TRP A 149 -1.02 13.74 0.65
C TRP A 149 -2.01 12.73 1.23
N THR A 150 -1.56 11.50 1.50
CA THR A 150 -2.39 10.43 2.07
C THR A 150 -2.90 10.82 3.46
N ARG A 151 -2.02 11.37 4.31
CA ARG A 151 -2.37 11.87 5.64
C ARG A 151 -3.42 12.97 5.55
N TYR A 152 -3.21 13.94 4.67
CA TYR A 152 -4.14 15.05 4.45
C TYR A 152 -5.52 14.58 3.98
N VAL A 153 -5.58 13.67 2.99
CA VAL A 153 -6.86 13.15 2.47
C VAL A 153 -7.60 12.38 3.55
N LEU A 154 -6.90 11.51 4.29
CA LEU A 154 -7.52 10.74 5.38
C LEU A 154 -8.02 11.65 6.50
N SER A 155 -7.23 12.63 6.95
CA SER A 155 -7.65 13.55 8.02
C SER A 155 -8.85 14.40 7.59
N ARG A 156 -8.84 14.88 6.35
CA ARG A 156 -9.95 15.67 5.78
C ARG A 156 -11.22 14.85 5.69
N GLU A 157 -11.15 13.63 5.17
CA GLU A 157 -12.34 12.79 5.02
C GLU A 157 -12.82 12.23 6.37
N LEU A 158 -11.91 12.01 7.33
CA LEU A 158 -12.26 11.63 8.70
C LEU A 158 -13.11 12.72 9.36
N ARG A 159 -12.65 13.98 9.33
CA ARG A 159 -13.42 15.12 9.85
C ARG A 159 -14.81 15.22 9.23
N LYS A 160 -14.91 15.01 7.91
CA LYS A 160 -16.20 15.07 7.19
C LYS A 160 -17.09 13.84 7.38
N SER A 161 -16.52 12.73 7.85
CA SER A 161 -17.24 11.49 8.11
C SER A 161 -17.90 11.46 9.48
N LEU A 162 -17.39 12.24 10.43
CA LEU A 162 -18.01 12.49 11.72
C LEU A 162 -19.10 13.54 11.52
N ARG A 163 -20.36 13.16 11.77
CA ARG A 163 -21.50 14.06 11.66
C ARG A 163 -22.38 13.95 12.90
N PRO A 164 -22.98 15.06 13.36
CA PRO A 164 -24.03 14.98 14.37
C PRO A 164 -25.24 14.23 13.81
N GLN A 165 -25.92 13.48 14.67
CA GLN A 165 -27.09 12.70 14.37
C GLN A 165 -28.18 13.65 13.92
N ARG A 166 -28.86 13.34 12.82
CA ARG A 166 -30.01 14.12 12.38
C ARG A 166 -31.09 13.98 13.46
N ARG A 167 -31.33 15.05 14.22
CA ARG A 167 -32.50 15.17 15.08
C ARG A 167 -33.74 15.07 14.19
N LYS A 168 -34.61 14.08 14.44
CA LYS A 168 -35.94 14.06 13.83
C LYS A 168 -36.69 15.28 14.37
N LYS A 169 -37.14 16.18 13.50
CA LYS A 169 -38.14 17.18 13.90
C LYS A 169 -39.39 16.38 14.28
N LYS A 170 -39.85 16.55 15.53
CA LYS A 170 -41.17 16.11 15.95
C LYS A 170 -42.22 16.97 15.26
#